data_AF-A0A2N1DAR4-F1
#
_entry.id   AF-A0A2N1DAR4-F1
#
_cell.length_a   1.000
_cell.length_b   1.000
_cell.length_c   1.000
_cell.angle_alpha   90.00
_cell.angle_beta   90.00
_cell.angle_gamma   90.00
#
_symmetry.space_group_name_H-M   'P 1'
#
loop_
_entity.id
_entity.type
_entity.pdbx_description
1 polymer ?
#
loop_
_entity_poly.entity_id
_entity_poly.type
_entity_poly.pdbx_seq_one_letter_code
_entity_poly.pdbx_strand_id
1 'polypeptide(L)'
;MSNVLYDDVIQALKGAGASMRCIEVKKHLESLGFTVKDGKRGGHKVFTHRHIEDFTSGAFNCDHGKNPEIKRPYIKQIIKILEKYEKELIEYLE
;
A
#
# COMPACT_ATOMS: atom_id res chain seq x y z
N MET A 1 -18.64 -0.77 8.30
CA MET A 1 -18.30 -0.66 6.86
C MET A 1 -16.79 -0.56 6.66
N SER A 2 -16.05 -0.04 7.64
CA SER A 2 -14.60 0.16 7.69
C SER A 2 -13.79 -1.13 7.51
N ASN A 3 -14.23 -2.22 8.16
CA ASN A 3 -13.62 -3.55 7.99
C ASN A 3 -13.75 -4.08 6.54
N VAL A 4 -14.83 -3.73 5.83
CA VAL A 4 -15.06 -4.18 4.44
C VAL A 4 -14.01 -3.57 3.50
N LEU A 5 -13.71 -2.27 3.64
CA LEU A 5 -12.70 -1.62 2.81
C LEU A 5 -11.30 -2.21 3.02
N TYR A 6 -10.93 -2.47 4.28
CA TYR A 6 -9.65 -3.11 4.61
C TYR A 6 -9.55 -4.50 3.98
N ASP A 7 -10.58 -5.33 4.17
CA ASP A 7 -10.64 -6.68 3.62
C ASP A 7 -10.56 -6.69 2.08
N ASP A 8 -11.29 -5.79 1.41
CA ASP A 8 -11.28 -5.65 -0.05
C ASP A 8 -9.89 -5.32 -0.58
N VAL A 9 -9.16 -4.41 0.10
CA VAL A 9 -7.79 -4.05 -0.28
C VAL A 9 -6.83 -5.22 -0.09
N ILE A 10 -6.93 -5.93 1.04
CA ILE A 10 -6.10 -7.12 1.30
C ILE A 10 -6.35 -8.21 0.26
N GLN A 11 -7.63 -8.46 -0.07
CA GLN A 11 -8.00 -9.44 -1.09
C GLN A 11 -7.49 -9.05 -2.47
N ALA A 12 -7.60 -7.77 -2.87
CA ALA A 12 -7.07 -7.28 -4.13
C ALA A 12 -5.55 -7.49 -4.22
N LEU A 13 -4.81 -7.13 -3.16
CA LEU A 13 -3.35 -7.29 -3.08
C LEU A 13 -2.92 -8.75 -3.14
N LYS A 14 -3.63 -9.64 -2.42
CA LYS A 14 -3.38 -11.10 -2.44
C LYS A 14 -3.72 -11.71 -3.79
N GLY A 15 -4.81 -11.28 -4.43
CA GLY A 15 -5.32 -11.81 -5.69
C GLY A 15 -4.47 -11.44 -6.90
N ALA A 16 -4.09 -10.17 -7.06
CA ALA A 16 -3.29 -9.75 -8.21
C ALA A 16 -1.81 -10.13 -8.09
N GLY A 17 -1.24 -10.07 -6.87
CA GLY A 17 0.18 -10.38 -6.68
C GLY A 17 1.07 -9.55 -7.62
N ALA A 18 1.85 -10.20 -8.49
CA ALA A 18 2.79 -9.52 -9.38
C ALA A 18 2.14 -8.73 -10.53
N SER A 19 0.85 -8.94 -10.82
CA SER A 19 0.17 -8.24 -11.92
C SER A 19 -0.35 -6.86 -11.51
N MET A 20 -0.26 -6.48 -10.23
CA MET A 20 -0.80 -5.22 -9.76
C MET A 20 0.02 -4.03 -10.28
N ARG A 21 -0.68 -3.03 -10.81
CA ARG A 21 -0.08 -1.84 -11.38
C ARG A 21 0.28 -0.83 -10.30
N CYS A 22 1.31 -0.02 -10.57
CA CYS A 22 1.75 1.05 -9.67
C CYS A 22 0.60 1.95 -9.19
N ILE A 23 -0.26 2.36 -10.11
CA ILE A 23 -1.39 3.24 -9.79
C ILE A 23 -2.44 2.56 -8.91
N GLU A 24 -2.61 1.24 -9.04
CA GLU A 24 -3.58 0.47 -8.25
C GLU A 24 -3.08 0.34 -6.81
N VAL A 25 -1.81 -0.04 -6.61
CA VAL A 25 -1.20 -0.07 -5.28
C VAL A 25 -1.28 1.29 -4.60
N LYS A 26 -0.98 2.37 -5.34
CA LYS A 26 -1.11 3.72 -4.82
C LYS A 26 -2.53 4.01 -4.34
N LYS A 27 -3.55 3.73 -5.17
CA LYS A 27 -4.96 3.97 -4.82
C LYS A 27 -5.40 3.15 -3.61
N HIS A 28 -5.02 1.89 -3.53
CA HIS A 28 -5.33 1.02 -2.40
C HIS A 28 -4.71 1.53 -1.08
N LEU A 29 -3.45 1.99 -1.13
CA LEU A 29 -2.81 2.59 0.04
C LEU A 29 -3.50 3.91 0.43
N GLU A 30 -3.81 4.78 -0.55
CA GLU A 30 -4.49 6.05 -0.29
C GLU A 30 -5.91 5.86 0.26
N SER A 31 -6.65 4.83 -0.18
CA SER A 31 -7.97 4.51 0.39
C SER A 31 -7.91 4.05 1.85
N LEU A 32 -6.77 3.51 2.29
CA LEU A 32 -6.52 3.14 3.69
C LEU A 32 -5.91 4.30 4.51
N GLY A 33 -5.91 5.53 4.01
CA GLY A 33 -5.39 6.70 4.73
C GLY A 33 -3.89 6.94 4.61
N PHE A 34 -3.16 6.11 3.87
CA PHE A 34 -1.73 6.35 3.65
C PHE A 34 -1.51 7.52 2.69
N THR A 35 -0.51 8.33 3.00
CA THR A 35 0.03 9.32 2.07
C THR A 35 1.14 8.67 1.25
N VAL A 36 0.99 8.62 -0.08
CA VAL A 36 1.99 8.06 -1.00
C VAL A 36 2.69 9.20 -1.77
N LYS A 37 4.02 9.27 -1.67
CA LYS A 37 4.85 10.30 -2.32
C LYS A 37 5.97 9.69 -3.15
N ASP A 38 6.48 10.48 -4.08
CA ASP A 38 7.64 10.11 -4.89
C ASP A 38 8.91 10.16 -4.03
N GLY A 39 9.73 9.11 -4.15
CA GLY A 39 11.06 9.04 -3.57
C GLY A 39 12.09 9.78 -4.41
N LYS A 40 13.32 9.89 -3.89
CA LYS A 40 14.42 10.61 -4.56
C LYS A 40 14.91 9.97 -5.87
N ARG A 41 14.58 8.69 -6.11
CA ARG A 41 15.03 7.91 -7.27
C ARG A 41 13.81 7.56 -8.14
N GLY A 42 13.97 7.64 -9.46
CA GLY A 42 12.88 7.43 -10.42
C GLY A 42 12.13 6.12 -10.17
N GLY A 43 10.80 6.18 -10.19
CA GLY A 43 9.91 5.02 -9.94
C GLY A 43 9.69 4.68 -8.46
N HIS A 44 10.55 5.11 -7.54
CA HIS A 44 10.37 4.83 -6.12
C HIS A 44 9.21 5.63 -5.52
N LYS A 45 8.37 4.96 -4.74
CA LYS A 45 7.32 5.54 -3.92
C LYS A 45 7.59 5.25 -2.45
N VAL A 46 7.32 6.22 -1.60
CA VAL A 46 7.36 6.10 -0.14
C VAL A 46 5.96 6.39 0.37
N PHE A 47 5.46 5.57 1.28
CA PHE A 47 4.15 5.75 1.89
C PHE A 47 4.25 5.82 3.41
N THR A 48 3.42 6.68 4.00
CA THR A 48 3.40 6.99 5.44
C THR A 48 1.97 7.08 5.93
N HIS A 49 1.71 6.76 7.19
CA HIS A 49 0.39 6.91 7.81
C HIS A 49 0.52 7.79 9.06
N ARG A 50 -0.22 8.91 9.12
CA ARG A 50 -0.07 9.87 10.22
C ARG A 50 -0.73 9.43 11.53
N HIS A 51 -1.71 8.54 11.46
CA HIS A 51 -2.47 8.06 12.62
C HIS A 51 -1.93 6.75 13.21
N ILE A 52 -0.84 6.19 12.64
CA ILE A 52 -0.18 5.01 13.20
C ILE A 52 1.17 5.47 13.74
N GLU A 53 1.23 5.72 15.05
CA GLU A 53 2.42 6.33 15.70
C GLU A 53 3.69 5.50 15.50
N ASP A 54 3.58 4.17 15.57
CA ASP A 54 4.71 3.23 15.44
C ASP A 54 5.10 2.95 13.97
N PHE A 55 4.46 3.59 12.99
CA PHE A 55 4.75 3.38 11.58
C PHE A 55 5.48 4.59 10.97
N THR A 56 6.78 4.43 10.76
CA THR A 56 7.59 5.47 10.12
C THR A 56 7.26 5.62 8.63
N SER A 57 7.48 4.56 7.85
CA SER A 57 7.21 4.54 6.41
C SER A 57 7.37 3.14 5.81
N GLY A 58 6.78 2.93 4.65
CA GLY A 58 7.09 1.84 3.74
C GLY A 58 7.47 2.37 2.36
N ALA A 59 8.04 1.52 1.51
CA ALA A 59 8.41 1.92 0.17
C ALA A 59 8.16 0.80 -0.83
N PHE A 60 7.84 1.18 -2.06
CA PHE A 60 7.76 0.27 -3.20
C PHE A 60 8.33 0.95 -4.43
N ASN A 61 8.75 0.15 -5.42
CA ASN A 61 9.27 0.68 -6.67
C ASN A 61 8.34 0.32 -7.82
N CYS A 62 7.91 1.35 -8.54
CA CYS A 62 7.12 1.26 -9.75
C CYS A 62 7.99 1.17 -11.01
N ASP A 63 9.20 0.60 -10.93
CA ASP A 63 10.16 0.40 -12.03
C ASP A 63 10.20 1.56 -13.06
N HIS A 64 10.62 1.30 -14.30
CA HIS A 64 10.56 2.28 -15.39
C HIS A 64 9.28 2.09 -16.24
N GLY A 65 8.68 3.21 -16.67
CA GLY A 65 7.52 3.23 -17.57
C GLY A 65 6.34 4.06 -17.04
N LYS A 66 5.27 4.18 -17.83
CA LYS A 66 4.11 5.04 -17.52
C LYS A 66 3.22 4.48 -16.41
N ASN A 67 3.08 3.14 -16.32
CA ASN A 67 2.33 2.43 -15.27
C ASN A 67 2.71 0.93 -15.27
N PRO A 68 3.93 0.57 -14.84
CA PRO A 68 4.36 -0.81 -14.86
C PRO A 68 3.77 -1.60 -13.69
N GLU A 69 3.93 -2.91 -13.79
CA GLU A 69 3.58 -3.86 -12.75
C GLU A 69 4.59 -3.81 -11.61
N ILE A 70 4.09 -3.89 -10.38
CA ILE A 70 4.94 -3.91 -9.20
C ILE A 70 5.46 -5.32 -8.97
N LYS A 71 6.77 -5.42 -8.70
CA LYS A 71 7.40 -6.70 -8.39
C LYS A 71 6.74 -7.31 -7.15
N ARG A 72 6.41 -8.61 -7.24
CA ARG A 72 5.79 -9.41 -6.17
C ARG A 72 6.36 -9.21 -4.77
N PRO A 73 7.69 -9.04 -4.56
CA PRO A 73 8.23 -8.80 -3.22
C PRO A 73 7.67 -7.55 -2.54
N TYR A 74 7.42 -6.48 -3.28
CA TYR A 74 6.83 -5.25 -2.73
C TYR A 74 5.38 -5.47 -2.31
N ILE A 75 4.60 -6.21 -3.10
CA ILE A 75 3.22 -6.54 -2.73
C ILE A 75 3.18 -7.37 -1.45
N LYS A 76 4.05 -8.38 -1.33
CA LYS A 76 4.20 -9.16 -0.09
C LYS A 76 4.59 -8.29 1.10
N GLN A 77 5.49 -7.35 0.91
CA GLN A 77 5.90 -6.43 1.97
C GLN A 77 4.76 -5.51 2.40
N ILE A 78 4.01 -4.96 1.44
CA ILE A 78 2.85 -4.11 1.71
C ILE A 78 1.80 -4.89 2.50
N ILE A 79 1.43 -6.10 2.06
CA ILE A 79 0.48 -6.97 2.79
C ILE A 79 0.94 -7.18 4.23
N LYS A 80 2.22 -7.50 4.46
CA LYS A 80 2.76 -7.67 5.81
C LYS A 80 2.65 -6.41 6.67
N ILE A 81 2.82 -5.23 6.08
CA ILE A 81 2.67 -3.95 6.79
C ILE A 81 1.19 -3.73 7.14
N LEU A 82 0.28 -3.96 6.20
CA LEU A 82 -1.15 -3.80 6.44
C LEU A 82 -1.65 -4.76 7.52
N GLU A 83 -1.29 -6.04 7.43
CA GLU A 83 -1.63 -7.06 8.45
C GLU A 83 -1.01 -6.75 9.82
N LYS A 84 0.19 -6.13 9.86
CA LYS A 84 0.82 -5.73 11.12
C LYS A 84 0.04 -4.63 11.83
N TYR A 85 -0.53 -3.68 11.10
CA TYR A 85 -1.25 -2.52 11.63
C TYR A 85 -2.76 -2.59 11.36
N GLU A 86 -3.30 -3.80 11.25
CA GLU A 86 -4.70 -4.04 10.90
C GLU A 86 -5.65 -3.33 11.84
N LYS A 87 -5.41 -3.45 13.15
CA LYS A 87 -6.27 -2.86 14.17
C LYS A 87 -6.32 -1.34 14.04
N GLU A 88 -5.16 -0.70 13.93
CA GLU A 88 -5.03 0.76 13.83
C GLU A 88 -5.61 1.29 12.51
N LEU A 89 -5.49 0.52 11.42
CA LEU A 89 -6.10 0.85 10.13
C LEU A 89 -7.62 0.75 10.19
N ILE A 90 -8.17 -0.30 10.81
CA ILE A 90 -9.62 -0.45 10.97
C ILE A 90 -10.16 0.67 11.85
N GLU A 91 -9.52 0.95 12.99
CA GLU A 91 -9.91 2.03 13.91
C GLU A 91 -9.88 3.41 13.25
N TYR A 92 -8.89 3.67 12.38
CA TYR A 92 -8.84 4.91 11.61
C TYR A 92 -9.99 5.07 10.60
N LEU A 93 -10.51 3.95 10.08
CA LEU A 93 -11.54 3.94 9.04
C LEU A 93 -12.98 3.99 9.62
N GLU A 94 -13.16 3.85 10.93
CA GLU A 94 -14.45 3.99 11.63
C GLU A 94 -14.86 5.44 11.88
#